data_AF-Q0GDE3-F1
#
_entry.id   AF-Q0GDE3-F1
#
_cell.length_a   1.000
_cell.length_b   1.000
_cell.length_c   1.000
_cell.angle_alpha   90.00
_cell.angle_beta   90.00
_cell.angle_gamma   90.00
#
_symmetry.space_group_name_H-M   'P 1'
#
loop_
_entity.id
_entity.type
_entity.pdbx_description
1 polymer ?
#
loop_
_entity_poly.entity_id
_entity_poly.type
_entity_poly.pdbx_seq_one_letter_code
_entity_poly.pdbx_strand_id
1 'polypeptide(L)'
;TRMAVNAAVKDMGLFFPIDPGADASIGGMAATRASGTNAVRYGTMKENVLALEVVTADGGVARTGTRAKKSSAGYDLTRLMVGSEGTLGVITEVTLKLYPLPEAVSAAVCSFPSIEAAVQTTIQIIQMGVPIARCEFMDKKSVAMVNKHAQLTLREEAMLLMEFHGSPASVAEQAAVVQEIAGDMGGQAFEWATTPEERTKLWTARHNAYFAAIQSRPGCRAISTDTCVPISQLAHCLLDSVKEADASGIPYFLLGHVGDGNFHFGYLIDPDDSQERAKAEQLNEWLVARALRLGGTCT
;
A
#
# COMPACT_ATOMS: atom_id res chain seq x y z
N THR A 1 6.07 11.96 -14.44
CA THR A 1 5.62 10.89 -13.53
C THR A 1 6.62 10.74 -12.40
N ARG A 2 6.39 9.84 -11.42
CA ARG A 2 7.36 9.52 -10.36
C ARG A 2 8.71 9.11 -10.92
N MET A 3 8.72 8.25 -11.95
CA MET A 3 9.95 7.78 -12.59
C MET A 3 10.75 8.96 -13.18
N ALA A 4 10.07 9.90 -13.84
CA ALA A 4 10.72 11.10 -14.38
C ALA A 4 11.31 12.00 -13.29
N VAL A 5 10.61 12.18 -12.17
CA VAL A 5 11.14 12.94 -11.01
C VAL A 5 12.41 12.27 -10.47
N ASN A 6 12.35 10.96 -10.19
CA ASN A 6 13.48 10.21 -9.66
C ASN A 6 14.68 10.17 -10.61
N ALA A 7 14.45 10.09 -11.92
CA ALA A 7 15.50 10.20 -12.91
C ALA A 7 16.19 11.58 -12.87
N ALA A 8 15.41 12.67 -12.72
CA ALA A 8 15.94 14.04 -12.70
C ALA A 8 16.75 14.37 -11.44
N VAL A 9 16.48 13.70 -10.30
CA VAL A 9 17.17 13.97 -9.02
C VAL A 9 18.16 12.88 -8.61
N LYS A 10 18.37 11.87 -9.46
CA LYS A 10 19.21 10.69 -9.17
C LYS A 10 20.62 11.07 -8.72
N ASP A 11 21.27 11.97 -9.44
CA ASP A 11 22.66 12.37 -9.18
C ASP A 11 22.81 13.32 -7.98
N MET A 12 21.69 13.75 -7.39
CA MET A 12 21.67 14.59 -6.18
C MET A 12 21.62 13.75 -4.89
N GLY A 13 21.58 12.41 -5.00
CA GLY A 13 21.43 11.53 -3.83
C GLY A 13 20.04 11.62 -3.21
N LEU A 14 19.02 12.02 -3.98
CA LEU A 14 17.65 12.22 -3.52
C LEU A 14 16.68 11.31 -4.26
N PHE A 15 15.49 11.09 -3.69
CA PHE A 15 14.37 10.44 -4.34
C PHE A 15 13.02 10.93 -3.83
N PHE A 16 11.99 10.68 -4.63
CA PHE A 16 10.58 10.84 -4.32
C PHE A 16 9.97 9.45 -4.01
N PRO A 17 9.43 9.24 -2.80
CA PRO A 17 9.13 7.90 -2.28
C PRO A 17 7.77 7.35 -2.67
N ILE A 18 6.81 8.21 -3.05
CA ILE A 18 5.43 7.81 -3.27
C ILE A 18 5.30 7.03 -4.56
N ASP A 19 4.85 5.79 -4.44
CA ASP A 19 4.91 4.76 -5.47
C ASP A 19 3.57 4.02 -5.63
N PRO A 20 2.53 4.68 -6.15
CA PRO A 20 1.31 3.98 -6.53
C PRO A 20 1.61 2.94 -7.61
N GLY A 21 0.75 1.92 -7.73
CA GLY A 21 0.96 0.81 -8.66
C GLY A 21 1.03 1.21 -10.15
N ALA A 22 0.53 2.39 -10.52
CA ALA A 22 0.60 2.95 -11.86
C ALA A 22 1.65 4.06 -11.98
N ASP A 23 2.33 4.20 -13.12
CA ASP A 23 3.22 5.35 -13.40
C ASP A 23 2.40 6.60 -13.77
N ALA A 24 1.76 7.20 -12.76
CA ALA A 24 0.86 8.33 -12.90
C ALA A 24 1.61 9.68 -13.02
N SER A 25 0.91 10.70 -13.52
CA SER A 25 1.39 12.09 -13.49
C SER A 25 1.43 12.60 -12.04
N ILE A 26 2.38 13.50 -11.74
CA ILE A 26 2.51 14.07 -10.38
C ILE A 26 1.27 14.89 -10.00
N GLY A 27 0.70 15.64 -10.96
CA GLY A 27 -0.54 16.38 -10.76
C GLY A 27 -1.72 15.46 -10.46
N GLY A 28 -1.85 14.34 -11.17
CA GLY A 28 -2.88 13.33 -10.91
C GLY A 28 -2.73 12.70 -9.52
N MET A 29 -1.50 12.30 -9.16
CA MET A 29 -1.20 11.80 -7.81
C MET A 29 -1.58 12.81 -6.72
N ALA A 30 -1.29 14.10 -6.91
CA ALA A 30 -1.67 15.15 -5.97
C ALA A 30 -3.19 15.33 -5.91
N ALA A 31 -3.86 15.34 -7.07
CA ALA A 31 -5.31 15.49 -7.17
C ALA A 31 -6.07 14.34 -6.51
N THR A 32 -5.56 13.10 -6.58
CA THR A 32 -6.19 11.91 -5.96
C THR A 32 -5.65 11.57 -4.57
N ARG A 33 -4.69 12.36 -4.04
CA ARG A 33 -3.99 12.06 -2.78
C ARG A 33 -3.40 10.65 -2.75
N ALA A 34 -2.72 10.26 -3.84
CA ALA A 34 -2.15 8.93 -3.99
C ALA A 34 -1.25 8.51 -2.81
N SER A 35 -1.33 7.23 -2.45
CA SER A 35 -0.45 6.54 -1.51
C SER A 35 0.53 5.63 -2.28
N GLY A 36 0.97 4.55 -1.65
CA GLY A 36 1.87 3.54 -2.21
C GLY A 36 2.43 2.67 -1.10
N THR A 37 3.21 1.64 -1.46
CA THR A 37 3.80 0.71 -0.48
C THR A 37 4.72 1.40 0.54
N ASN A 38 5.29 2.54 0.16
CA ASN A 38 6.17 3.37 1.00
C ASN A 38 5.42 4.31 1.97
N ALA A 39 4.09 4.33 1.94
CA ALA A 39 3.30 5.31 2.70
C ALA A 39 3.46 5.17 4.21
N VAL A 40 3.64 3.94 4.72
CA VAL A 40 3.93 3.68 6.15
C VAL A 40 5.13 4.47 6.68
N ARG A 41 6.15 4.70 5.84
CA ARG A 41 7.37 5.42 6.22
C ARG A 41 7.37 6.88 5.84
N TYR A 42 6.87 7.18 4.64
CA TYR A 42 7.05 8.50 4.01
C TYR A 42 5.76 9.32 3.94
N GLY A 43 4.63 8.77 4.40
CA GLY A 43 3.31 9.35 4.23
C GLY A 43 2.80 9.24 2.79
N THR A 44 1.73 9.95 2.47
CA THR A 44 1.08 9.94 1.14
C THR A 44 1.43 11.20 0.34
N MET A 45 0.79 11.42 -0.81
CA MET A 45 0.85 12.71 -1.50
C MET A 45 0.45 13.89 -0.60
N LYS A 46 -0.39 13.66 0.42
CA LYS A 46 -0.65 14.64 1.47
C LYS A 46 0.67 15.08 2.10
N GLU A 47 1.41 14.20 2.75
CA GLU A 47 2.66 14.57 3.45
C GLU A 47 3.79 15.07 2.53
N ASN A 48 3.70 14.79 1.22
CA ASN A 48 4.81 15.01 0.28
C ASN A 48 4.60 16.14 -0.73
N VAL A 49 3.44 16.78 -0.76
CA VAL A 49 3.21 18.03 -1.50
C VAL A 49 3.38 19.23 -0.55
N LEU A 50 4.30 20.13 -0.90
CA LEU A 50 4.62 21.33 -0.10
C LEU A 50 3.85 22.57 -0.58
N ALA A 51 3.67 22.70 -1.90
CA ALA A 51 2.99 23.83 -2.53
C ALA A 51 2.45 23.43 -3.90
N LEU A 52 1.39 24.11 -4.34
CA LEU A 52 0.78 23.95 -5.64
C LEU A 52 0.63 25.31 -6.33
N GLU A 53 0.73 25.30 -7.66
CA GLU A 53 0.08 26.30 -8.51
C GLU A 53 -1.21 25.67 -9.08
N VAL A 54 -2.31 26.41 -9.00
CA VAL A 54 -3.64 25.96 -9.40
C VAL A 54 -4.30 27.04 -10.25
N VAL A 55 -4.87 26.63 -11.38
CA VAL A 55 -5.77 27.46 -12.17
C VAL A 55 -7.22 27.17 -11.72
N THR A 56 -7.90 28.18 -11.20
CA THR A 56 -9.30 28.08 -10.74
C THR A 56 -10.28 28.16 -11.91
N ALA A 57 -11.56 27.84 -11.66
CA ALA A 57 -12.60 27.79 -12.69
C ALA A 57 -12.85 29.15 -13.39
N ASP A 58 -12.55 30.25 -12.71
CA ASP A 58 -12.61 31.62 -13.26
C ASP A 58 -11.33 32.03 -14.05
N GLY A 59 -10.37 31.11 -14.20
CA GLY A 59 -9.09 31.33 -14.87
C GLY A 59 -8.04 32.03 -13.99
N GLY A 60 -8.33 32.28 -12.72
CA GLY A 60 -7.35 32.82 -11.76
C GLY A 60 -6.22 31.84 -11.49
N VAL A 61 -5.03 32.36 -11.18
CA VAL A 61 -3.87 31.54 -10.77
C VAL A 61 -3.64 31.74 -9.28
N ALA A 62 -3.70 30.65 -8.52
CA ALA A 62 -3.47 30.63 -7.08
C ALA A 62 -2.20 29.82 -6.75
N ARG A 63 -1.41 30.32 -5.78
CA ARG A 63 -0.29 29.59 -5.17
C ARG A 63 -0.60 29.32 -3.70
N THR A 64 -0.58 28.06 -3.30
CA THR A 64 -1.13 27.64 -1.99
C THR A 64 -0.12 27.64 -0.83
N GLY A 65 1.15 27.32 -1.10
CA GLY A 65 2.16 27.04 -0.08
C GLY A 65 3.56 27.52 -0.48
N THR A 66 4.59 27.06 0.24
CA THR A 66 5.99 27.40 -0.04
C THR A 66 6.92 26.20 0.16
N ARG A 67 8.21 26.37 -0.12
CA ARG A 67 9.25 25.37 0.17
C ARG A 67 9.64 25.30 1.64
N ALA A 68 9.17 26.22 2.48
CA ALA A 68 9.52 26.25 3.89
C ALA A 68 8.89 25.06 4.62
N LYS A 69 9.69 24.34 5.42
CA LYS A 69 9.23 23.17 6.19
C LYS A 69 8.15 23.51 7.23
N LYS A 70 8.10 24.76 7.67
CA LYS A 70 7.16 25.25 8.69
C LYS A 70 6.53 26.55 8.19
N SER A 71 5.21 26.60 8.28
CA SER A 71 4.41 27.82 8.14
C SER A 71 3.18 27.70 9.04
N SER A 72 2.76 28.81 9.62
CA SER A 72 1.47 28.95 10.31
C SER A 72 0.72 30.18 9.81
N ALA A 73 1.08 30.65 8.61
CA ALA A 73 0.49 31.83 7.99
C ALA A 73 -0.78 31.45 7.22
N GLY A 74 -1.94 31.68 7.83
CA GLY A 74 -3.25 31.46 7.20
C GLY A 74 -3.66 29.99 7.12
N TYR A 75 -4.64 29.71 6.24
CA TYR A 75 -5.17 28.37 6.02
C TYR A 75 -4.22 27.53 5.16
N ASP A 76 -4.19 26.22 5.39
CA ASP A 76 -3.47 25.28 4.54
C ASP A 76 -4.27 24.98 3.26
N LEU A 77 -4.18 25.90 2.31
CA LEU A 77 -4.83 25.73 1.00
C LEU A 77 -4.22 24.58 0.19
N THR A 78 -2.96 24.20 0.46
CA THR A 78 -2.33 23.04 -0.19
C THR A 78 -3.08 21.76 0.19
N ARG A 79 -3.42 21.58 1.47
CA ARG A 79 -4.22 20.44 1.97
C ARG A 79 -5.63 20.40 1.40
N LEU A 80 -6.23 21.56 1.13
CA LEU A 80 -7.55 21.64 0.49
C LEU A 80 -7.52 21.13 -0.96
N MET A 81 -6.46 21.46 -1.70
CA MET A 81 -6.32 21.07 -3.10
C MET A 81 -5.88 19.62 -3.30
N VAL A 82 -5.04 19.07 -2.40
CA VAL A 82 -4.58 17.67 -2.47
C VAL A 82 -5.71 16.71 -2.10
N GLY A 83 -6.13 15.87 -3.05
CA GLY A 83 -7.33 15.03 -2.92
C GLY A 83 -8.62 15.70 -3.41
N SER A 84 -8.54 16.84 -4.09
CA SER A 84 -9.72 17.51 -4.66
C SER A 84 -10.25 16.88 -5.95
N GLU A 85 -9.50 15.95 -6.54
CA GLU A 85 -9.83 15.29 -7.81
C GLU A 85 -10.08 16.29 -8.97
N GLY A 86 -9.47 17.49 -8.89
CA GLY A 86 -9.63 18.55 -9.88
C GLY A 86 -10.93 19.35 -9.78
N THR A 87 -11.79 19.04 -8.81
CA THR A 87 -13.09 19.72 -8.62
C THR A 87 -12.95 21.18 -8.14
N LEU A 88 -11.78 21.54 -7.59
CA LEU A 88 -11.48 22.88 -7.08
C LEU A 88 -10.56 23.71 -8.01
N GLY A 89 -10.08 23.11 -9.10
CA GLY A 89 -9.15 23.75 -10.04
C GLY A 89 -8.14 22.77 -10.63
N VAL A 90 -7.40 23.22 -11.63
CA VAL A 90 -6.41 22.42 -12.34
C VAL A 90 -5.02 22.70 -11.77
N ILE A 91 -4.36 21.66 -11.25
CA ILE A 91 -2.97 21.75 -10.75
C ILE A 91 -2.01 21.88 -11.94
N THR A 92 -1.25 22.97 -12.00
CA THR A 92 -0.27 23.25 -13.08
C THR A 92 1.18 23.07 -12.62
N GLU A 93 1.49 23.33 -11.35
CA GLU A 93 2.82 23.09 -10.76
C GLU A 93 2.71 22.38 -9.40
N VAL A 94 3.67 21.50 -9.10
CA VAL A 94 3.75 20.80 -7.81
C VAL A 94 5.15 20.94 -7.23
N THR A 95 5.24 21.47 -6.02
CA THR A 95 6.47 21.46 -5.22
C THR A 95 6.47 20.22 -4.33
N LEU A 96 7.38 19.28 -4.59
CA LEU A 96 7.49 18.01 -3.86
C LEU A 96 8.54 18.06 -2.75
N LYS A 97 8.28 17.32 -1.68
CA LYS A 97 9.28 16.93 -0.69
C LYS A 97 10.09 15.74 -1.22
N LEU A 98 11.41 15.87 -1.20
CA LEU A 98 12.35 14.80 -1.56
C LEU A 98 13.05 14.27 -0.31
N TYR A 99 13.56 13.04 -0.39
CA TYR A 99 14.25 12.36 0.69
C TYR A 99 15.63 11.91 0.22
N PRO A 100 16.63 11.80 1.12
CA PRO A 100 17.91 11.19 0.79
C PRO A 100 17.72 9.72 0.38
N LEU A 101 18.46 9.28 -0.63
CA LEU A 101 18.56 7.86 -0.96
C LEU A 101 19.11 7.11 0.25
N PRO A 102 18.47 6.00 0.68
CA PRO A 102 19.00 5.19 1.76
C PRO A 102 20.34 4.55 1.35
N GLU A 103 21.31 4.54 2.26
CA GLU A 103 22.61 3.90 2.05
C GLU A 103 22.49 2.38 1.88
N ALA A 104 21.52 1.79 2.57
CA ALA A 104 21.17 0.38 2.51
C ALA A 104 19.66 0.17 2.46
N VAL A 105 19.26 -0.82 1.68
CA VAL A 105 17.88 -1.32 1.58
C VAL A 105 17.93 -2.83 1.76
N SER A 106 17.05 -3.37 2.58
CA SER A 106 16.93 -4.82 2.75
C SER A 106 15.46 -5.22 2.78
N ALA A 107 15.14 -6.41 2.28
CA ALA A 107 13.76 -6.91 2.25
C ALA A 107 13.67 -8.25 2.98
N ALA A 108 12.56 -8.47 3.67
CA ALA A 108 12.29 -9.71 4.37
C ALA A 108 10.92 -10.27 3.99
N VAL A 109 10.82 -11.60 3.99
CA VAL A 109 9.53 -12.29 3.97
C VAL A 109 9.37 -13.15 5.20
N CYS A 110 8.15 -13.26 5.71
CA CYS A 110 7.83 -14.13 6.82
C CYS A 110 6.45 -14.74 6.58
N SER A 111 6.35 -16.05 6.81
CA SER A 111 5.09 -16.80 6.69
C SER A 111 4.49 -17.02 8.08
N PHE A 112 3.16 -17.00 8.17
CA PHE A 112 2.42 -17.04 9.42
C PHE A 112 1.34 -18.12 9.39
N PRO A 113 1.03 -18.73 10.54
CA PRO A 113 0.01 -19.77 10.63
C PRO A 113 -1.42 -19.22 10.39
N SER A 114 -1.63 -17.91 10.54
CA SER A 114 -2.92 -17.26 10.32
C SER A 114 -2.76 -15.81 9.87
N ILE A 115 -3.85 -15.26 9.30
CA ILE A 115 -3.96 -13.83 8.97
C ILE A 115 -3.82 -12.99 10.24
N GLU A 116 -4.43 -13.43 11.34
CA GLU A 116 -4.35 -12.76 12.63
C GLU A 116 -2.91 -12.60 13.11
N ALA A 117 -2.12 -13.68 13.07
CA ALA A 117 -0.71 -13.64 13.47
C ALA A 117 0.10 -12.61 12.66
N ALA A 118 -0.05 -12.64 11.33
CA ALA A 118 0.61 -11.66 10.45
C ALA A 118 0.21 -10.22 10.78
N VAL A 119 -1.09 -9.96 10.98
CA VAL A 119 -1.58 -8.61 11.28
C VAL A 119 -1.15 -8.15 12.68
N GLN A 120 -1.16 -9.03 13.69
CA GLN A 120 -0.67 -8.71 15.03
C GLN A 120 0.82 -8.38 15.03
N THR A 121 1.63 -9.10 14.23
CA THR A 121 3.02 -8.73 13.98
C THR A 121 3.12 -7.32 13.40
N THR A 122 2.34 -6.97 12.37
CA THR A 122 2.33 -5.61 11.82
C THR A 122 1.95 -4.56 12.88
N ILE A 123 0.92 -4.81 13.69
CA ILE A 123 0.50 -3.89 14.76
C ILE A 123 1.65 -3.66 15.76
N GLN A 124 2.33 -4.73 16.20
CA GLN A 124 3.47 -4.65 17.11
C GLN A 124 4.65 -3.87 16.52
N ILE A 125 5.01 -4.13 15.24
CA ILE A 125 6.07 -3.40 14.53
C ILE A 125 5.81 -1.89 14.57
N ILE A 126 4.57 -1.48 14.27
CA ILE A 126 4.19 -0.06 14.25
C ILE A 126 4.14 0.53 15.67
N GLN A 127 3.61 -0.20 16.66
CA GLN A 127 3.54 0.24 18.05
C GLN A 127 4.93 0.41 18.69
N MET A 128 5.89 -0.44 18.33
CA MET A 128 7.29 -0.33 18.76
C MET A 128 8.03 0.81 18.04
N GLY A 129 7.40 1.47 17.06
CA GLY A 129 8.01 2.57 16.33
C GLY A 129 9.14 2.12 15.40
N VAL A 130 9.15 0.87 14.97
CA VAL A 130 10.14 0.37 14.01
C VAL A 130 9.98 1.16 12.71
N PRO A 131 11.04 1.80 12.19
CA PRO A 131 10.96 2.67 11.02
C PRO A 131 10.90 1.90 9.69
N ILE A 132 10.02 0.89 9.61
CA ILE A 132 9.84 0.03 8.45
C ILE A 132 9.46 0.83 7.21
N ALA A 133 10.06 0.52 6.05
CA ALA A 133 9.82 1.22 4.80
C ALA A 133 8.56 0.75 4.09
N ARG A 134 8.29 -0.57 4.13
CA ARG A 134 7.12 -1.23 3.54
C ARG A 134 6.69 -2.40 4.42
N CYS A 135 5.38 -2.61 4.56
CA CYS A 135 4.82 -3.77 5.25
C CYS A 135 3.57 -4.23 4.51
N GLU A 136 3.76 -5.19 3.62
CA GLU A 136 2.74 -5.72 2.73
C GLU A 136 2.25 -7.08 3.19
N PHE A 137 1.00 -7.39 2.90
CA PHE A 137 0.36 -8.65 3.22
C PHE A 137 -0.14 -9.37 1.97
N MET A 138 -0.05 -10.70 1.99
CA MET A 138 -0.74 -11.61 1.08
C MET A 138 -1.34 -12.78 1.88
N ASP A 139 -2.58 -13.14 1.59
CA ASP A 139 -3.17 -14.35 2.16
C ASP A 139 -2.69 -15.62 1.43
N LYS A 140 -2.94 -16.78 2.04
CA LYS A 140 -2.57 -18.09 1.48
C LYS A 140 -3.01 -18.27 0.02
N LYS A 141 -4.24 -17.86 -0.31
CA LYS A 141 -4.81 -18.01 -1.65
C LYS A 141 -4.07 -17.14 -2.67
N SER A 142 -3.77 -15.90 -2.29
CA SER A 142 -3.00 -14.97 -3.12
C SER A 142 -1.58 -15.47 -3.38
N VAL A 143 -0.91 -16.01 -2.35
CA VAL A 143 0.43 -16.61 -2.51
C VAL A 143 0.40 -17.79 -3.48
N ALA A 144 -0.60 -18.68 -3.38
CA ALA A 144 -0.76 -19.81 -4.30
C ALA A 144 -0.96 -19.34 -5.77
N MET A 145 -1.77 -18.30 -5.99
CA MET A 145 -1.96 -17.71 -7.32
C MET A 145 -0.65 -17.15 -7.88
N VAL A 146 0.10 -16.40 -7.05
CA VAL A 146 1.39 -15.81 -7.42
C VAL A 146 2.45 -16.88 -7.71
N ASN A 147 2.53 -17.93 -6.89
CA ASN A 147 3.43 -19.07 -7.13
C ASN A 147 3.18 -19.71 -8.49
N LYS A 148 1.92 -19.98 -8.83
CA LYS A 148 1.54 -20.57 -10.11
C LYS A 148 1.87 -19.66 -11.29
N HIS A 149 1.59 -18.37 -11.17
CA HIS A 149 1.80 -17.40 -12.25
C HIS A 149 3.28 -17.10 -12.51
N ALA A 150 4.06 -16.87 -11.45
CA ALA A 150 5.45 -16.46 -11.53
C ALA A 150 6.45 -17.62 -11.37
N GLN A 151 5.97 -18.87 -11.27
CA GLN A 151 6.78 -20.08 -11.07
C GLN A 151 7.67 -19.98 -9.82
N LEU A 152 7.09 -19.49 -8.73
CA LEU A 152 7.76 -19.35 -7.44
C LEU A 152 7.42 -20.53 -6.51
N THR A 153 8.24 -20.68 -5.47
CA THR A 153 8.12 -21.75 -4.47
C THR A 153 7.92 -21.18 -3.06
N LEU A 154 7.20 -20.06 -2.95
CA LEU A 154 6.88 -19.43 -1.67
C LEU A 154 5.98 -20.37 -0.85
N ARG A 155 6.05 -20.31 0.48
CA ARG A 155 5.15 -21.06 1.35
C ARG A 155 3.72 -20.53 1.18
N GLU A 156 2.77 -21.42 0.89
CA GLU A 156 1.35 -21.07 0.74
C GLU A 156 0.67 -20.89 2.11
N GLU A 157 1.07 -19.85 2.80
CA GLU A 157 0.62 -19.41 4.13
C GLU A 157 0.30 -17.91 4.09
N ALA A 158 -0.26 -17.36 5.16
CA ALA A 158 -0.34 -15.91 5.29
C ALA A 158 1.09 -15.33 5.32
N MET A 159 1.36 -14.28 4.55
CA MET A 159 2.73 -13.79 4.37
C MET A 159 2.81 -12.27 4.53
N LEU A 160 3.85 -11.82 5.25
CA LEU A 160 4.30 -10.44 5.22
C LEU A 160 5.51 -10.29 4.29
N LEU A 161 5.53 -9.22 3.49
CA LEU A 161 6.67 -8.76 2.73
C LEU A 161 7.07 -7.38 3.24
N MET A 162 8.30 -7.26 3.69
CA MET A 162 8.77 -6.11 4.45
C MET A 162 10.01 -5.51 3.80
N GLU A 163 10.17 -4.20 3.88
CA GLU A 163 11.38 -3.49 3.44
C GLU A 163 11.88 -2.56 4.53
N PHE A 164 13.20 -2.41 4.62
CA PHE A 164 13.88 -1.57 5.60
C PHE A 164 14.82 -0.62 4.87
N HIS A 165 14.78 0.66 5.24
CA HIS A 165 15.63 1.70 4.68
C HIS A 165 16.49 2.32 5.78
N GLY A 166 17.77 2.56 5.50
CA GLY A 166 18.66 3.23 6.45
C GLY A 166 20.13 3.08 6.09
N SER A 167 20.99 3.15 7.11
CA SER A 167 22.38 2.68 7.01
C SER A 167 22.45 1.16 7.10
N PRO A 168 23.57 0.52 6.72
CA PRO A 168 23.75 -0.92 6.88
C PRO A 168 23.47 -1.44 8.29
N ALA A 169 23.88 -0.69 9.33
CA ALA A 169 23.61 -1.04 10.72
C ALA A 169 22.12 -0.91 11.07
N SER A 170 21.46 0.17 10.63
CA SER A 170 20.06 0.41 10.95
C SER A 170 19.13 -0.61 10.28
N VAL A 171 19.38 -1.00 9.03
CA VAL A 171 18.54 -2.03 8.38
C VAL A 171 18.72 -3.41 9.00
N ALA A 172 19.91 -3.72 9.52
CA ALA A 172 20.16 -4.97 10.24
C ALA A 172 19.46 -5.00 11.60
N GLU A 173 19.53 -3.89 12.35
CA GLU A 173 18.81 -3.72 13.62
C GLU A 173 17.30 -3.83 13.43
N GLN A 174 16.73 -3.11 12.45
CA GLN A 174 15.31 -3.18 12.13
C GLN A 174 14.88 -4.62 11.79
N ALA A 175 15.63 -5.31 10.92
CA ALA A 175 15.32 -6.68 10.53
C ALA A 175 15.36 -7.64 11.73
N ALA A 176 16.34 -7.51 12.62
CA ALA A 176 16.47 -8.34 13.82
C ALA A 176 15.29 -8.13 14.79
N VAL A 177 14.92 -6.88 15.06
CA VAL A 177 13.75 -6.56 15.90
C VAL A 177 12.46 -7.12 15.29
N VAL A 178 12.26 -6.95 13.98
CA VAL A 178 11.09 -7.48 13.30
C VAL A 178 11.06 -9.01 13.29
N GLN A 179 12.21 -9.67 13.17
CA GLN A 179 12.30 -11.12 13.25
C GLN A 179 11.91 -11.65 14.63
N GLU A 180 12.30 -10.97 15.70
CA GLU A 180 11.89 -11.31 17.08
C GLU A 180 10.37 -11.18 17.25
N ILE A 181 9.79 -10.03 16.86
CA ILE A 181 8.34 -9.80 16.90
C ILE A 181 7.57 -10.86 16.08
N ALA A 182 8.08 -11.19 14.89
CA ALA A 182 7.48 -12.22 14.06
C ALA A 182 7.55 -13.59 14.75
N GLY A 183 8.68 -13.93 15.37
CA GLY A 183 8.86 -15.17 16.13
C GLY A 183 7.87 -15.33 17.27
N ASP A 184 7.62 -14.28 18.04
CA ASP A 184 6.65 -14.26 19.14
C ASP A 184 5.20 -14.52 18.68
N MET A 185 4.90 -14.18 17.42
CA MET A 185 3.59 -14.40 16.79
C MET A 185 3.54 -15.70 15.96
N GLY A 186 4.55 -16.56 16.07
CA GLY A 186 4.63 -17.83 15.35
C GLY A 186 5.04 -17.72 13.89
N GLY A 187 5.67 -16.61 13.51
CA GLY A 187 6.28 -16.40 12.20
C GLY A 187 7.34 -17.44 11.89
N GLN A 188 7.35 -17.93 10.65
CA GLN A 188 8.22 -18.97 10.15
C GLN A 188 8.93 -18.51 8.88
N ALA A 189 10.02 -19.21 8.56
CA ALA A 189 10.79 -19.00 7.33
C ALA A 189 11.09 -17.51 7.08
N PHE A 190 11.59 -16.83 8.12
CA PHE A 190 12.02 -15.45 8.00
C PHE A 190 13.26 -15.40 7.12
N GLU A 191 13.06 -15.04 5.85
CA GLU A 191 14.12 -14.94 4.87
C GLU A 191 14.45 -13.48 4.65
N TRP A 192 15.75 -13.16 4.69
CA TRP A 192 16.25 -11.81 4.57
C TRP A 192 17.16 -11.68 3.35
N ALA A 193 16.82 -10.74 2.47
CA ALA A 193 17.52 -10.45 1.24
C ALA A 193 18.13 -9.04 1.28
N THR A 194 19.44 -8.97 1.07
CA THR A 194 20.18 -7.70 0.96
C THR A 194 20.58 -7.38 -0.48
N THR A 195 20.55 -8.37 -1.38
CA THR A 195 20.89 -8.18 -2.79
C THR A 195 19.74 -7.57 -3.60
N PRO A 196 20.00 -6.66 -4.54
CA PRO A 196 18.96 -6.10 -5.40
C PRO A 196 18.11 -7.14 -6.13
N GLU A 197 18.73 -8.23 -6.59
CA GLU A 197 18.09 -9.30 -7.38
C GLU A 197 17.05 -10.05 -6.55
N GLU A 198 17.41 -10.48 -5.33
CA GLU A 198 16.50 -11.19 -4.42
C GLU A 198 15.32 -10.31 -3.99
N ARG A 199 15.59 -9.03 -3.67
CA ARG A 199 14.53 -8.06 -3.37
C ARG A 199 13.58 -7.89 -4.56
N THR A 200 14.14 -7.75 -5.77
CA THR A 200 13.34 -7.57 -6.99
C THR A 200 12.43 -8.76 -7.24
N LYS A 201 12.91 -9.99 -7.01
CA LYS A 201 12.11 -11.21 -7.15
C LYS A 201 10.90 -11.21 -6.20
N LEU A 202 11.12 -10.86 -4.92
CA LEU A 202 10.06 -10.77 -3.90
C LEU A 202 9.02 -9.69 -4.25
N TRP A 203 9.49 -8.50 -4.63
CA TRP A 203 8.60 -7.40 -5.01
C TRP A 203 7.83 -7.69 -6.29
N THR A 204 8.45 -8.33 -7.28
CA THR A 204 7.78 -8.73 -8.52
C THR A 204 6.61 -9.67 -8.24
N ALA A 205 6.77 -10.59 -7.28
CA ALA A 205 5.69 -11.48 -6.83
C ALA A 205 4.47 -10.69 -6.32
N ARG A 206 4.71 -9.70 -5.44
CA ARG A 206 3.65 -8.85 -4.86
C ARG A 206 3.00 -7.90 -5.88
N HIS A 207 3.77 -7.32 -6.79
CA HIS A 207 3.25 -6.41 -7.83
C HIS A 207 2.40 -7.17 -8.86
N ASN A 208 2.76 -8.42 -9.16
CA ASN A 208 2.03 -9.24 -10.13
C ASN A 208 0.81 -9.96 -9.54
N ALA A 209 0.50 -9.80 -8.26
CA ALA A 209 -0.58 -10.53 -7.60
C ALA A 209 -1.95 -10.31 -8.26
N TYR A 210 -2.26 -9.08 -8.70
CA TYR A 210 -3.49 -8.81 -9.45
C TYR A 210 -3.57 -9.62 -10.76
N PHE A 211 -2.48 -9.61 -11.54
CA PHE A 211 -2.42 -10.34 -12.81
C PHE A 211 -2.46 -11.86 -12.59
N ALA A 212 -1.77 -12.35 -11.57
CA ALA A 212 -1.82 -13.75 -11.16
C ALA A 212 -3.24 -14.19 -10.79
N ALA A 213 -3.99 -13.35 -10.07
CA ALA A 213 -5.34 -13.63 -9.67
C ALA A 213 -6.32 -13.67 -10.85
N ILE A 214 -6.30 -12.67 -11.74
CA ILE A 214 -7.14 -12.68 -12.96
C ILE A 214 -6.84 -13.89 -13.84
N GLN A 215 -5.57 -14.28 -13.97
CA GLN A 215 -5.16 -15.45 -14.76
C GLN A 215 -5.52 -16.79 -14.12
N SER A 216 -5.75 -16.81 -12.79
CA SER A 216 -6.18 -18.02 -12.08
C SER A 216 -7.56 -18.50 -12.53
N ARG A 217 -8.41 -17.59 -13.03
CA ARG A 217 -9.75 -17.86 -13.58
C ARG A 217 -9.89 -17.18 -14.96
N PRO A 218 -9.48 -17.85 -16.05
CA PRO A 218 -9.54 -17.27 -17.40
C PRO A 218 -10.93 -16.72 -17.74
N GLY A 219 -10.97 -15.51 -18.31
CA GLY A 219 -12.22 -14.82 -18.66
C GLY A 219 -12.81 -13.94 -17.55
N CYS A 220 -12.40 -14.13 -16.28
CA CYS A 220 -12.95 -13.36 -15.17
C CYS A 220 -12.59 -11.86 -15.21
N ARG A 221 -13.26 -11.09 -14.35
CA ARG A 221 -12.91 -9.73 -13.97
C ARG A 221 -12.80 -9.66 -12.45
N ALA A 222 -12.09 -8.66 -11.94
CA ALA A 222 -12.03 -8.39 -10.51
C ALA A 222 -12.87 -7.16 -10.17
N ILE A 223 -13.76 -7.28 -9.19
CA ILE A 223 -14.28 -6.14 -8.44
C ILE A 223 -13.29 -5.90 -7.30
N SER A 224 -12.47 -4.85 -7.44
CA SER A 224 -11.48 -4.44 -6.45
C SER A 224 -12.11 -3.54 -5.40
N THR A 225 -11.70 -3.74 -4.16
CA THR A 225 -12.06 -2.90 -3.01
C THR A 225 -10.82 -2.13 -2.55
N ASP A 226 -11.04 -1.00 -1.90
CA ASP A 226 -9.98 -0.20 -1.28
C ASP A 226 -10.53 0.30 0.05
N THR A 227 -9.99 -0.18 1.16
CA THR A 227 -10.53 0.10 2.48
C THR A 227 -9.39 0.21 3.47
N CYS A 228 -9.49 1.19 4.35
CA CYS A 228 -8.50 1.41 5.41
C CYS A 228 -9.21 1.51 6.74
N VAL A 229 -8.63 0.90 7.77
CA VAL A 229 -9.09 0.98 9.16
C VAL A 229 -7.94 1.40 10.07
N PRO A 230 -8.21 1.94 11.27
CA PRO A 230 -7.17 2.09 12.27
C PRO A 230 -6.41 0.78 12.44
N ILE A 231 -5.08 0.81 12.46
CA ILE A 231 -4.22 -0.40 12.47
C ILE A 231 -4.62 -1.36 13.61
N SER A 232 -5.05 -0.85 14.76
CA SER A 232 -5.54 -1.64 15.89
C SER A 232 -6.83 -2.44 15.62
N GLN A 233 -7.58 -2.11 14.57
CA GLN A 233 -8.81 -2.78 14.14
C GLN A 233 -8.61 -3.66 12.90
N LEU A 234 -7.40 -3.69 12.33
CA LEU A 234 -7.12 -4.39 11.08
C LEU A 234 -7.41 -5.89 11.16
N ALA A 235 -7.00 -6.54 12.26
CA ALA A 235 -7.23 -7.98 12.45
C ALA A 235 -8.73 -8.31 12.49
N HIS A 236 -9.51 -7.56 13.28
CA HIS A 236 -10.97 -7.75 13.37
C HIS A 236 -11.64 -7.56 12.01
N CYS A 237 -11.30 -6.48 11.30
CA CYS A 237 -11.89 -6.17 10.01
C CYS A 237 -11.59 -7.27 8.98
N LEU A 238 -10.33 -7.70 8.87
CA LEU A 238 -9.91 -8.72 7.92
C LEU A 238 -10.53 -10.07 8.19
N LEU A 239 -10.49 -10.55 9.45
CA LEU A 239 -10.98 -11.89 9.79
C LEU A 239 -12.47 -12.05 9.49
N ASP A 240 -13.29 -11.07 9.82
CA ASP A 240 -14.74 -11.14 9.53
C ASP A 240 -15.02 -10.99 8.03
N SER A 241 -14.27 -10.13 7.33
CA SER A 241 -14.40 -9.98 5.87
C SER A 241 -14.00 -11.26 5.13
N VAL A 242 -12.96 -11.97 5.58
CA VAL A 242 -12.54 -13.26 5.03
C VAL A 242 -13.60 -14.33 5.26
N LYS A 243 -14.18 -14.42 6.47
CA LYS A 243 -15.27 -15.38 6.75
C LYS A 243 -16.45 -15.19 5.80
N GLU A 244 -16.84 -13.94 5.55
CA GLU A 244 -17.94 -13.61 4.63
C GLU A 244 -17.59 -13.92 3.17
N ALA A 245 -16.38 -13.55 2.74
CA ALA A 245 -15.89 -13.85 1.40
C ALA A 245 -15.84 -15.37 1.16
N ASP A 246 -15.34 -16.14 2.12
CA ASP A 246 -15.33 -17.60 2.08
C ASP A 246 -16.75 -18.19 2.00
N ALA A 247 -17.67 -17.71 2.83
CA ALA A 247 -19.06 -18.18 2.85
C ALA A 247 -19.82 -17.86 1.56
N SER A 248 -19.42 -16.81 0.83
CA SER A 248 -20.06 -16.41 -0.44
C SER A 248 -19.80 -17.37 -1.60
N GLY A 249 -18.69 -18.12 -1.54
CA GLY A 249 -18.18 -18.94 -2.64
C GLY A 249 -17.52 -18.16 -3.78
N ILE A 250 -17.47 -16.82 -3.73
CA ILE A 250 -16.79 -16.00 -4.74
C ILE A 250 -15.27 -16.15 -4.57
N PRO A 251 -14.53 -16.61 -5.59
CA PRO A 251 -13.07 -16.63 -5.54
C PRO A 251 -12.53 -15.20 -5.38
N TYR A 252 -11.50 -15.03 -4.56
CA TYR A 252 -10.90 -13.71 -4.34
C TYR A 252 -9.40 -13.83 -4.12
N PHE A 253 -8.72 -12.69 -4.26
CA PHE A 253 -7.38 -12.47 -3.72
C PHE A 253 -7.44 -11.36 -2.67
N LEU A 254 -6.55 -11.43 -1.68
CA LEU A 254 -6.45 -10.48 -0.58
C LEU A 254 -5.01 -10.01 -0.43
N LEU A 255 -4.83 -8.71 -0.60
CA LEU A 255 -3.56 -8.01 -0.47
C LEU A 255 -3.73 -6.86 0.51
N GLY A 256 -2.66 -6.38 1.11
CA GLY A 256 -2.76 -5.15 1.88
C GLY A 256 -1.45 -4.42 2.09
N HIS A 257 -1.56 -3.10 2.14
CA HIS A 257 -0.55 -2.19 2.67
C HIS A 257 -0.74 -2.13 4.20
N VAL A 258 -0.58 -3.27 4.87
CA VAL A 258 -1.03 -3.43 6.27
C VAL A 258 -0.29 -2.53 7.25
N GLY A 259 0.90 -2.04 6.88
CA GLY A 259 1.65 -1.05 7.65
C GLY A 259 0.93 0.29 7.88
N ASP A 260 -0.04 0.65 7.04
CA ASP A 260 -0.87 1.85 7.22
C ASP A 260 -2.37 1.54 7.42
N GLY A 261 -2.71 0.25 7.58
CA GLY A 261 -4.07 -0.20 7.87
C GLY A 261 -4.95 -0.41 6.62
N ASN A 262 -4.39 -0.30 5.42
CA ASN A 262 -5.10 -0.48 4.16
C ASN A 262 -5.02 -1.91 3.60
N PHE A 263 -6.13 -2.37 3.01
CA PHE A 263 -6.21 -3.68 2.37
C PHE A 263 -7.24 -3.72 1.24
N HIS A 264 -7.08 -4.72 0.37
CA HIS A 264 -7.85 -4.89 -0.86
C HIS A 264 -8.28 -6.34 -1.02
N PHE A 265 -9.60 -6.55 -1.10
CA PHE A 265 -10.15 -7.72 -1.78
C PHE A 265 -10.27 -7.43 -3.26
N GLY A 266 -9.93 -8.41 -4.09
CA GLY A 266 -10.39 -8.47 -5.47
C GLY A 266 -11.25 -9.70 -5.69
N TYR A 267 -12.56 -9.49 -5.80
CA TYR A 267 -13.54 -10.54 -6.03
C TYR A 267 -13.54 -10.92 -7.51
N LEU A 268 -13.15 -12.16 -7.82
CA LEU A 268 -12.99 -12.67 -9.17
C LEU A 268 -14.33 -13.20 -9.69
N ILE A 269 -14.99 -12.43 -10.53
CA ILE A 269 -16.32 -12.73 -11.07
C ILE A 269 -16.27 -13.08 -12.56
N ASP A 270 -17.20 -13.92 -13.00
CA ASP A 270 -17.58 -13.99 -14.41
C ASP A 270 -18.35 -12.70 -14.78
N PRO A 271 -17.88 -11.90 -15.75
CA PRO A 271 -18.58 -10.67 -16.14
C PRO A 271 -19.99 -10.90 -16.70
N ASP A 272 -20.30 -12.11 -17.18
CA ASP A 272 -21.61 -12.45 -17.74
C ASP A 272 -22.58 -13.03 -16.68
N ASP A 273 -22.10 -13.31 -15.46
CA ASP A 273 -22.92 -13.77 -14.34
C ASP A 273 -23.32 -12.62 -13.40
N SER A 274 -24.55 -12.14 -13.60
CA SER A 274 -25.15 -11.09 -12.76
C SER A 274 -25.27 -11.47 -11.27
N GLN A 275 -25.35 -12.75 -10.91
CA GLN A 275 -25.43 -13.19 -9.52
C GLN A 275 -24.07 -13.11 -8.83
N GLU A 276 -22.99 -13.48 -9.52
CA GLU A 276 -21.64 -13.30 -8.99
C GLU A 276 -21.32 -11.83 -8.76
N ARG A 277 -21.69 -10.98 -9.72
CA ARG A 277 -21.57 -9.53 -9.58
C ARG A 277 -22.32 -9.00 -8.36
N ALA A 278 -23.61 -9.34 -8.22
CA ALA A 278 -24.42 -8.89 -7.09
C ALA A 278 -23.86 -9.36 -5.74
N LYS A 279 -23.35 -10.60 -5.66
CA LYS A 279 -22.69 -11.11 -4.45
C LYS A 279 -21.40 -10.33 -4.12
N ALA A 280 -20.56 -10.06 -5.11
CA ALA A 280 -19.32 -9.30 -4.92
C ALA A 280 -19.60 -7.84 -4.50
N GLU A 281 -20.60 -7.19 -5.09
CA GLU A 281 -21.04 -5.85 -4.68
C GLU A 281 -21.58 -5.88 -3.23
N GLN A 282 -22.38 -6.89 -2.86
CA GLN A 282 -22.88 -7.04 -1.49
C GLN A 282 -21.75 -7.25 -0.46
N LEU A 283 -20.74 -8.04 -0.80
CA LEU A 283 -19.55 -8.22 0.05
C LEU A 283 -18.81 -6.90 0.26
N ASN A 284 -18.65 -6.11 -0.81
CA ASN A 284 -18.04 -4.79 -0.71
C ASN A 284 -18.86 -3.85 0.20
N GLU A 285 -20.19 -3.84 0.08
CA GLU A 285 -21.04 -3.04 0.98
C GLU A 285 -20.87 -3.43 2.45
N TRP A 286 -20.80 -4.73 2.76
CA TRP A 286 -20.59 -5.20 4.13
C TRP A 286 -19.21 -4.83 4.65
N LEU A 287 -18.17 -4.97 3.81
CA LEU A 287 -16.81 -4.55 4.10
C LEU A 287 -16.75 -3.05 4.43
N VAL A 288 -17.31 -2.20 3.55
CA VAL A 288 -17.37 -0.76 3.73
C VAL A 288 -18.12 -0.40 5.02
N ALA A 289 -19.30 -0.97 5.24
CA ALA A 289 -20.08 -0.71 6.44
C ALA A 289 -19.32 -1.12 7.71
N ARG A 290 -18.56 -2.23 7.67
CA ARG A 290 -17.71 -2.67 8.79
C ARG A 290 -16.55 -1.70 9.02
N ALA A 291 -15.83 -1.32 7.98
CA ALA A 291 -14.71 -0.38 8.09
C ALA A 291 -15.15 0.94 8.71
N LEU A 292 -16.29 1.50 8.26
CA LEU A 292 -16.86 2.72 8.83
C LEU A 292 -17.23 2.56 10.31
N ARG A 293 -17.85 1.43 10.71
CA ARG A 293 -18.13 1.15 12.13
C ARG A 293 -16.87 1.06 13.00
N LEU A 294 -15.75 0.64 12.43
CA LEU A 294 -14.45 0.53 13.09
C LEU A 294 -13.65 1.85 13.05
N GLY A 295 -14.24 2.95 12.55
CA GLY A 295 -13.58 4.26 12.44
C GLY A 295 -12.62 4.38 11.25
N GLY A 296 -12.76 3.49 10.26
CA GLY A 296 -12.03 3.51 9.00
C GLY A 296 -12.72 4.33 7.90
N THR A 297 -12.37 4.03 6.66
CA THR A 297 -12.82 4.70 5.43
C THR A 297 -13.17 3.67 4.35
N CYS A 298 -14.06 4.06 3.44
CA CYS A 298 -14.53 3.23 2.33
C CYS A 298 -13.69 3.32 1.04
N THR A 299 -12.65 4.16 1.08
CA THR A 299 -11.67 4.44 0.03
C THR A 299 -10.45 5.13 0.64
#